data_AF-A0A2G2VMG8-F1
#
_entry.id   AF-A0A2G2VMG8-F1
#
_cell.length_a   1.000
_cell.length_b   1.000
_cell.length_c   1.000
_cell.angle_alpha   90.00
_cell.angle_beta   90.00
_cell.angle_gamma   90.00
#
_symmetry.space_group_name_H-M   'P 1'
#
loop_
_entity.id
_entity.type
_entity.pdbx_description
1 polymer ?
#
loop_
_entity_poly.entity_id
_entity_poly.type
_entity_poly.pdbx_seq_one_letter_code
_entity_poly.pdbx_strand_id
1 'polypeptide(L)'
;MIGENPEFIPSLLELLRGGTNREKKNALVNIFGLLMFPENNWRVIAAGLVPLVVNLLKYFERKDLITDSLAVLSALSERLDGAMVVLYAGALPIIVMF
;
A
#
# COMPACT_ATOMS: atom_id res chain seq x y z
N MET A 1 -18.31 -4.97 7.23
CA MET A 1 -16.89 -5.36 7.05
C MET A 1 -15.96 -4.23 7.44
N ILE A 2 -14.71 -4.50 7.88
CA ILE A 2 -13.75 -3.47 8.33
C ILE A 2 -13.49 -2.39 7.25
N GLY A 3 -13.54 -2.76 5.97
CA GLY A 3 -13.39 -1.82 4.85
C GLY A 3 -14.60 -0.94 4.53
N GLU A 4 -15.74 -1.08 5.22
CA GLU A 4 -16.95 -0.27 4.99
C GLU A 4 -16.95 1.05 5.75
N ASN A 5 -16.10 1.20 6.78
CA ASN A 5 -15.92 2.48 7.44
C ASN A 5 -15.05 3.38 6.54
N PRO A 6 -15.59 4.50 6.01
CA PRO A 6 -14.87 5.37 5.08
C PRO A 6 -13.59 5.97 5.70
N GLU A 7 -13.52 6.10 7.02
CA GLU A 7 -12.38 6.68 7.74
C GLU A 7 -11.24 5.68 7.99
N PHE A 8 -11.49 4.37 7.79
CA PHE A 8 -10.51 3.35 8.11
C PHE A 8 -9.29 3.44 7.18
N ILE A 9 -9.51 3.49 5.86
CA ILE A 9 -8.41 3.60 4.88
C ILE A 9 -7.61 4.90 5.07
N PRO A 10 -8.24 6.10 5.15
CA PRO A 10 -7.53 7.34 5.47
C PRO A 10 -6.67 7.25 6.73
N SER A 11 -7.19 6.65 7.81
CA SER A 11 -6.45 6.49 9.07
C SER A 11 -5.20 5.63 8.89
N LEU A 12 -5.27 4.54 8.10
CA LEU A 12 -4.10 3.71 7.80
C LEU A 12 -3.05 4.47 6.97
N LEU A 13 -3.48 5.34 6.05
CA LEU A 13 -2.59 6.17 5.25
C LEU A 13 -1.85 7.22 6.12
N GLU A 14 -2.51 7.78 7.13
CA GLU A 14 -1.86 8.68 8.09
C GLU A 14 -0.81 7.96 8.94
N LEU A 15 -1.07 6.72 9.34
CA LEU A 15 -0.06 5.87 10.00
C LEU A 15 1.14 5.60 9.08
N LEU A 16 0.91 5.38 7.78
CA LEU A 16 2.00 5.23 6.81
C LEU A 16 2.85 6.49 6.66
N ARG A 17 2.24 7.68 6.75
CA ARG A 17 2.94 8.97 6.63
C ARG A 17 3.76 9.31 7.87
N GLY A 18 3.13 9.28 9.05
CA GLY A 18 3.71 9.83 10.28
C GLY A 18 4.07 8.80 11.35
N GLY A 19 3.59 7.56 11.22
CA GLY A 19 3.73 6.56 12.26
C GLY A 19 5.16 6.07 12.48
N THR A 20 5.37 5.47 13.65
CA THR A 20 6.54 4.65 13.97
C THR A 20 6.66 3.47 12.99
N ASN A 21 7.84 2.86 12.92
CA ASN A 21 8.05 1.66 12.09
C ASN A 21 7.06 0.54 12.42
N ARG A 22 6.64 0.40 13.69
CA ARG A 22 5.65 -0.59 14.10
C ARG A 22 4.25 -0.25 13.59
N GLU A 23 3.84 1.01 13.68
CA GLU A 23 2.54 1.46 13.19
C GLU A 23 2.45 1.36 11.67
N LYS A 24 3.52 1.73 10.95
CA LYS A 24 3.62 1.57 9.50
C LYS A 24 3.46 0.11 9.08
N LYS A 25 4.17 -0.80 9.75
CA LYS A 25 4.03 -2.25 9.53
C LYS A 25 2.60 -2.72 9.77
N ASN A 26 2.02 -2.36 10.90
CA ASN A 26 0.64 -2.72 11.20
C ASN A 26 -0.34 -2.17 10.16
N ALA A 27 -0.12 -0.95 9.67
CA ALA A 27 -0.94 -0.37 8.62
C ALA A 27 -0.83 -1.16 7.30
N LEU A 28 0.38 -1.51 6.87
CA LEU A 28 0.60 -2.35 5.67
C LEU A 28 -0.09 -3.71 5.78
N VAL A 29 0.00 -4.37 6.94
CA VAL A 29 -0.67 -5.66 7.18
C VAL A 29 -2.20 -5.52 7.11
N ASN A 30 -2.77 -4.47 7.70
CA ASN A 30 -4.21 -4.22 7.63
C ASN A 30 -4.65 -3.92 6.19
N ILE A 31 -3.89 -3.10 5.46
CA ILE A 31 -4.14 -2.81 4.04
C ILE A 31 -4.11 -4.09 3.21
N PHE A 32 -3.11 -4.95 3.41
CA PHE A 32 -3.04 -6.25 2.74
C PHE A 32 -4.29 -7.09 3.03
N GLY A 33 -4.75 -7.13 4.29
CA GLY A 33 -6.00 -7.79 4.66
C GLY A 33 -7.24 -7.21 3.95
N LEU A 34 -7.29 -5.89 3.70
CA LEU A 34 -8.38 -5.29 2.92
C LEU A 34 -8.35 -5.73 1.45
N LEU A 35 -7.16 -5.85 0.87
CA LEU A 35 -6.95 -6.27 -0.54
C LEU A 35 -7.36 -7.71 -0.81
N MET A 36 -7.48 -8.55 0.23
CA MET A 36 -8.05 -9.91 0.12
C MET A 36 -9.52 -9.91 -0.33
N PHE A 37 -10.19 -8.75 -0.28
CA PHE A 37 -11.56 -8.55 -0.72
C PHE A 37 -11.56 -7.57 -1.91
N PRO A 38 -11.80 -8.03 -3.16
CA PRO A 38 -11.62 -7.24 -4.38
C PRO A 38 -12.35 -5.90 -4.42
N GLU A 39 -13.50 -5.80 -3.75
CA GLU A 39 -14.30 -4.57 -3.63
C GLU A 39 -13.58 -3.43 -2.91
N ASN A 40 -12.50 -3.71 -2.16
CA ASN A 40 -11.71 -2.70 -1.48
C ASN A 40 -10.59 -2.12 -2.34
N ASN A 41 -10.23 -2.76 -3.48
CA ASN A 41 -9.11 -2.32 -4.31
C ASN A 41 -9.29 -0.89 -4.80
N TRP A 42 -10.47 -0.57 -5.35
CA TRP A 42 -10.76 0.77 -5.81
C TRP A 42 -10.72 1.79 -4.66
N ARG A 43 -11.13 1.40 -3.44
CA ARG A 43 -11.16 2.30 -2.27
C ARG A 43 -9.75 2.68 -1.85
N VAL A 44 -8.84 1.71 -1.76
CA VAL A 44 -7.44 1.98 -1.39
C VAL A 44 -6.69 2.73 -2.50
N ILE A 45 -6.98 2.44 -3.76
CA ILE A 45 -6.43 3.18 -4.91
C ILE A 45 -6.91 4.63 -4.87
N ALA A 46 -8.22 4.86 -4.73
CA ALA A 46 -8.82 6.18 -4.68
C ALA A 46 -8.33 7.02 -3.49
N ALA A 47 -8.01 6.36 -2.36
CA ALA A 47 -7.41 7.03 -1.21
C ALA A 47 -5.94 7.47 -1.44
N GLY A 48 -5.31 7.05 -2.53
CA GLY A 48 -3.93 7.44 -2.87
C GLY A 48 -2.85 6.54 -2.23
N LEU A 49 -3.19 5.29 -1.91
CA LEU A 49 -2.25 4.34 -1.31
C LEU A 49 -1.00 4.10 -2.19
N VAL A 50 -1.20 3.88 -3.50
CA VAL A 50 -0.10 3.49 -4.41
C VAL A 50 1.01 4.54 -4.47
N PRO A 51 0.75 5.82 -4.81
CA PRO A 51 1.82 6.82 -4.83
C PRO A 51 2.49 7.01 -3.46
N LEU A 52 1.74 6.85 -2.36
CA LEU A 52 2.30 6.92 -1.01
C LEU A 52 3.31 5.80 -0.75
N VAL A 53 2.94 4.54 -1.00
CA VAL A 53 3.82 3.38 -0.77
C VAL A 53 5.04 3.43 -1.69
N VAL A 54 4.86 3.77 -2.96
CA VAL A 54 5.96 3.92 -3.92
C VAL A 54 6.95 5.00 -3.47
N ASN A 55 6.46 6.11 -2.91
CA ASN A 55 7.33 7.13 -2.34
C ASN A 55 8.07 6.64 -1.10
N LEU A 56 7.38 5.94 -0.18
CA LEU A 56 7.96 5.42 1.05
C LEU A 56 9.07 4.39 0.80
N LEU A 57 8.94 3.55 -0.23
CA LEU A 57 9.97 2.58 -0.62
C LEU A 57 11.34 3.23 -0.88
N LYS A 58 11.39 4.50 -1.29
CA LYS A 58 12.66 5.23 -1.49
C LYS A 58 13.40 5.53 -0.18
N TYR A 59 12.70 5.50 0.94
CA TYR A 59 13.21 5.95 2.25
C TYR A 59 13.22 4.84 3.30
N PHE A 60 12.55 3.72 3.06
CA PHE A 60 12.60 2.59 3.99
C PHE A 60 13.97 1.92 3.97
N GLU A 61 14.64 1.93 5.11
CA GLU A 61 15.89 1.18 5.35
C GLU A 61 15.61 -0.23 5.90
N ARG A 62 14.44 -0.42 6.50
CA ARG A 62 14.04 -1.68 7.13
C ARG A 62 13.49 -2.67 6.12
N LYS A 63 14.15 -3.83 6.01
CA LYS A 63 13.74 -4.93 5.13
C LYS A 63 12.30 -5.37 5.33
N ASP A 64 11.81 -5.44 6.57
CA ASP A 64 10.44 -5.88 6.82
C ASP A 64 9.39 -4.89 6.27
N LEU A 65 9.64 -3.58 6.35
CA LEU A 65 8.75 -2.57 5.75
C LEU A 65 8.80 -2.59 4.23
N ILE A 66 9.97 -2.83 3.64
CA ILE A 66 10.11 -3.00 2.19
C ILE A 66 9.29 -4.22 1.75
N THR A 67 9.49 -5.39 2.38
CA THR A 67 8.77 -6.63 2.04
C THR A 67 7.26 -6.45 2.18
N ASP A 68 6.77 -5.87 3.28
CA ASP A 68 5.33 -5.67 3.49
C ASP A 68 4.74 -4.69 2.46
N SER A 69 5.51 -3.67 2.05
CA SER A 69 5.10 -2.72 1.00
C SER A 69 5.02 -3.40 -0.38
N LEU A 70 6.01 -4.23 -0.72
CA LEU A 70 6.02 -4.99 -1.96
C LEU A 70 4.88 -6.00 -2.00
N ALA A 71 4.51 -6.61 -0.87
CA ALA A 71 3.35 -7.50 -0.78
C ALA A 71 2.04 -6.75 -1.08
N VAL A 72 1.87 -5.54 -0.54
CA VAL A 72 0.71 -4.67 -0.84
C VAL A 72 0.65 -4.29 -2.33
N LEU A 73 1.78 -3.87 -2.92
CA LEU A 73 1.84 -3.52 -4.34
C LEU A 73 1.59 -4.74 -5.25
N SER A 74 2.08 -5.91 -4.84
CA SER A 74 1.86 -7.17 -5.56
C SER A 74 0.39 -7.56 -5.55
N ALA A 75 -0.27 -7.53 -4.37
CA ALA A 75 -1.69 -7.84 -4.24
C ALA A 75 -2.58 -6.89 -5.08
N LEU A 76 -2.23 -5.60 -5.14
CA LEU A 76 -2.91 -4.65 -6.04
C LEU A 76 -2.69 -5.00 -7.52
N SER A 77 -1.51 -5.48 -7.88
CA SER A 77 -1.13 -5.77 -9.26
C SER A 77 -1.69 -7.09 -9.80
N GLU A 78 -2.34 -7.91 -8.97
CA GLU A 78 -3.05 -9.12 -9.42
C GLU A 78 -4.23 -8.80 -10.37
N ARG A 79 -4.63 -7.54 -10.44
CA ARG A 79 -5.69 -7.07 -11.35
C ARG A 79 -5.18 -5.96 -12.25
N LEU A 80 -5.80 -5.85 -13.42
CA LEU A 80 -5.38 -4.90 -14.45
C LEU A 80 -5.46 -3.44 -13.98
N ASP A 81 -6.52 -3.07 -13.28
CA ASP A 81 -6.71 -1.72 -12.73
C ASP A 81 -5.60 -1.35 -11.74
N GLY A 82 -5.31 -2.20 -10.77
CA GLY A 82 -4.24 -1.97 -9.81
C GLY A 82 -2.85 -2.01 -10.46
N ALA A 83 -2.59 -2.97 -11.36
CA ALA A 83 -1.32 -3.06 -12.10
C ALA A 83 -1.04 -1.79 -12.90
N MET A 84 -2.04 -1.24 -13.58
CA MET A 84 -1.89 0.01 -14.34
C MET A 84 -1.56 1.19 -13.42
N VAL A 85 -2.19 1.27 -12.24
CA VAL A 85 -1.90 2.35 -11.27
C VAL A 85 -0.48 2.21 -10.71
N VAL A 86 -0.04 1.01 -10.37
CA VAL A 86 1.33 0.74 -9.90
C VAL A 86 2.36 1.11 -10.98
N LEU A 87 2.08 0.77 -12.24
CA LEU A 87 2.92 1.15 -13.38
C LEU A 87 3.03 2.67 -13.52
N TYR A 88 1.88 3.37 -13.55
CA TYR A 88 1.86 4.84 -13.73
C TYR A 88 2.38 5.62 -12.53
N ALA A 89 2.37 5.03 -11.33
CA ALA A 89 3.00 5.63 -10.16
C ALA A 89 4.53 5.64 -10.21
N GLY A 90 5.14 5.08 -11.26
CA GLY A 90 6.60 4.99 -11.38
C GLY A 90 7.22 3.99 -10.42
N ALA A 91 6.49 2.91 -10.10
CA ALA A 91 6.96 1.89 -9.17
C ALA A 91 8.07 1.01 -9.78
N LEU A 92 8.05 0.76 -11.10
CA LEU A 92 8.98 -0.16 -11.75
C LEU A 92 10.47 0.17 -11.51
N PRO A 93 10.95 1.42 -11.70
CA PRO A 93 12.35 1.74 -11.44
C PRO A 93 12.78 1.55 -9.97
N ILE A 94 11.83 1.62 -9.03
CA ILE A 94 12.11 1.48 -7.59
C ILE A 94 12.10 0.01 -7.19
N ILE A 95 11.15 -0.78 -7.68
CA ILE A 95 10.99 -2.19 -7.32
C ILE A 95 12.20 -3.02 -7.77
N VAL A 96 12.80 -2.71 -8.93
CA VAL A 96 13.98 -3.45 -9.43
C VAL A 96 15.27 -3.21 -8.62
N MET A 97 15.25 -2.35 -7.61
CA MET A 97 16.40 -2.04 -6.74
C MET A 97 16.48 -2.93 -5.48
N PHE A 98 15.50 -3.81 -5.24
CA PHE A 98 15.41 -4.69 -4.07
C PHE A 98 15.56 -6.16 -4.47
#